data_AF-A0A6P4ZFU5-F1
#
_entry.id   AF-A0A6P4ZFU5-F1
#
_cell.length_a   1.000
_cell.length_b   1.000
_cell.length_c   1.000
_cell.angle_alpha   90.00
_cell.angle_beta   90.00
_cell.angle_gamma   90.00
#
_symmetry.space_group_name_H-M   'P 1'
#
loop_
_entity.id
_entity.type
_entity.pdbx_description
1 polymer ?
#
loop_
_entity_poly.entity_id
_entity_poly.type
_entity_poly.pdbx_seq_one_letter_code
_entity_poly.pdbx_strand_id
1 'polypeptide(L)'
;MAQDDGNADTTQPNADTANIDILDAFCRKIYNFSVQASKLSTKQIGSVFVSLFVVFAVYWGIQKAFLVILCIIIIVVLWVVLCRLYDYVTGKFKSEVRDIKEESRASKTVKVDIKDVSGDDGQDSGVLEEENTSEEKDLKEQARASKSVKVDVKDEPGEGGLDSAVLHSEKVREITDPYMTMTAHRGSGFAVAEGEKEVVRKYFYYIKERVYSDWLSLARILGLNYLEIENIRARNHEYKSCCMDMLELWLRRKGRVATIEVLMEALLSDAGLEHVAYDLKSQYPELRNVATQQE
;
A
#
# COMPACT_ATOMS: atom_id res chain seq x y z
N MET A 1 -16.45 74.58 -13.63
CA MET A 1 -15.86 73.41 -14.31
C MET A 1 -15.76 72.32 -13.27
N ALA A 2 -16.65 71.34 -13.35
CA ALA A 2 -16.73 70.21 -12.44
C ALA A 2 -16.11 69.00 -13.13
N GLN A 3 -15.21 68.29 -12.45
CA GLN A 3 -14.75 66.94 -12.78
C GLN A 3 -15.23 66.03 -11.66
N ASP A 4 -16.00 65.02 -12.06
CA ASP A 4 -16.53 63.96 -11.22
C ASP A 4 -15.97 62.65 -11.79
N ASP A 5 -15.08 62.02 -11.02
CA ASP A 5 -14.26 60.90 -11.44
C ASP A 5 -14.90 59.60 -10.97
N GLY A 6 -15.74 59.00 -11.82
CA GLY A 6 -16.38 57.71 -11.58
C GLY A 6 -15.43 56.53 -11.83
N ASN A 7 -14.89 55.94 -10.76
CA ASN A 7 -14.15 54.68 -10.77
C ASN A 7 -15.11 53.50 -10.53
N ALA A 8 -15.39 52.72 -11.57
CA ALA A 8 -16.23 51.52 -11.50
C ALA A 8 -15.39 50.31 -11.10
N ASP A 9 -15.48 49.94 -9.82
CA ASP A 9 -14.92 48.70 -9.26
C ASP A 9 -15.73 47.50 -9.76
N THR A 10 -15.08 46.62 -10.53
CA THR A 10 -15.68 45.40 -11.07
C THR A 10 -15.17 44.22 -10.26
N THR A 11 -15.79 43.97 -9.11
CA THR A 11 -15.48 42.81 -8.26
C THR A 11 -16.09 41.55 -8.88
N GLN A 12 -15.22 40.66 -9.37
CA GLN A 12 -15.59 39.37 -9.96
C GLN A 12 -15.94 38.37 -8.83
N PRO A 13 -17.13 37.74 -8.84
CA PRO A 13 -17.57 36.88 -7.74
C PRO A 13 -16.73 35.60 -7.67
N ASN A 14 -16.21 35.34 -6.48
CA ASN A 14 -15.39 34.18 -6.17
C ASN A 14 -16.24 32.90 -6.17
N ALA A 15 -15.75 31.81 -6.79
CA ALA A 15 -16.54 30.59 -7.03
C ALA A 15 -17.02 29.88 -5.75
N ASP A 16 -16.41 30.18 -4.61
CA ASP A 16 -16.70 29.52 -3.33
C ASP A 16 -18.01 30.02 -2.68
N THR A 17 -18.50 31.21 -3.03
CA THR A 17 -19.80 31.72 -2.50
C THR A 17 -21.01 31.14 -3.22
N ALA A 18 -20.85 30.66 -4.46
CA ALA A 18 -21.96 30.11 -5.26
C ALA A 18 -22.53 28.80 -4.68
N ASN A 19 -21.71 27.99 -4.01
CA ASN A 19 -22.18 26.74 -3.40
C ASN A 19 -23.02 26.97 -2.14
N ILE A 20 -22.77 28.05 -1.40
CA ILE A 20 -23.51 28.38 -0.17
C ILE A 20 -24.93 28.86 -0.52
N ASP A 21 -25.07 29.67 -1.56
CA ASP A 21 -26.38 30.19 -2.00
C ASP A 21 -27.31 29.09 -2.54
N ILE A 22 -26.74 28.08 -3.22
CA ILE A 22 -27.51 26.92 -3.70
C ILE A 22 -28.03 26.10 -2.52
N LEU A 23 -27.19 25.91 -1.50
CA LEU A 23 -27.57 25.14 -0.30
C LEU A 23 -28.65 25.86 0.51
N ASP A 24 -28.52 27.19 0.68
CA ASP A 24 -29.54 27.99 1.37
C ASP A 24 -30.88 27.98 0.62
N ALA A 25 -30.87 28.11 -0.71
CA ALA A 25 -32.06 28.01 -1.53
C ALA A 25 -32.74 26.63 -1.43
N PHE A 26 -31.95 25.56 -1.28
CA PHE A 26 -32.45 24.20 -1.10
C PHE A 26 -33.05 23.99 0.29
N CYS A 27 -32.35 24.40 1.34
CA CYS A 27 -32.84 24.36 2.72
C CYS A 27 -34.14 25.15 2.90
N ARG A 28 -34.24 26.34 2.28
CA ARG A 28 -35.44 27.17 2.33
C ARG A 28 -36.64 26.52 1.62
N LYS A 29 -36.40 25.78 0.53
CA LYS A 29 -37.44 24.96 -0.14
C LYS A 29 -37.91 23.79 0.71
N ILE A 30 -36.98 23.07 1.35
CA ILE A 30 -37.32 21.96 2.24
C ILE A 30 -38.12 22.45 3.44
N TYR A 31 -37.70 23.55 4.07
CA TYR A 31 -38.40 24.12 5.22
C TYR A 31 -39.82 24.55 4.86
N ASN A 32 -39.99 25.27 3.73
CA ASN A 32 -41.32 25.66 3.26
C ASN A 32 -42.20 24.44 2.91
N PHE A 33 -41.62 23.38 2.36
CA PHE A 33 -42.33 22.13 2.10
C PHE A 33 -42.81 21.48 3.41
N SER A 34 -41.96 21.40 4.44
CA SER A 34 -42.32 20.88 5.76
C SER A 34 -43.42 21.70 6.44
N VAL A 35 -43.37 23.03 6.33
CA VAL A 35 -44.39 23.92 6.88
C VAL A 35 -45.74 23.74 6.17
N GLN A 36 -45.75 23.55 4.86
CA GLN A 36 -46.97 23.24 4.11
C GLN A 36 -47.49 21.82 4.39
N ALA A 37 -46.59 20.85 4.61
CA ALA A 37 -46.94 19.48 4.94
C ALA A 37 -47.69 19.37 6.28
N SER A 38 -47.42 20.24 7.25
CA SER A 38 -48.10 20.24 8.55
C SER A 38 -49.58 20.65 8.51
N LYS A 39 -50.05 21.26 7.41
CA LYS A 39 -51.46 21.66 7.23
C LYS A 39 -52.32 20.60 6.53
N LEU A 40 -51.71 19.53 6.03
CA LEU A 40 -52.45 18.46 5.36
C LEU A 40 -53.11 17.54 6.39
N SER A 41 -54.42 17.32 6.20
CA SER A 41 -55.20 16.37 6.99
C SER A 41 -54.51 14.99 7.00
N THR A 42 -54.53 14.31 8.13
CA THR A 42 -53.92 12.97 8.36
C THR A 42 -54.30 11.92 7.31
N LYS A 43 -55.44 12.08 6.63
CA LYS A 43 -55.88 11.21 5.52
C LYS A 43 -55.13 11.45 4.19
N GLN A 44 -54.66 12.67 3.93
CA GLN A 44 -53.90 13.03 2.72
C GLN A 44 -52.42 12.65 2.84
N ILE A 45 -51.88 12.71 4.05
CA ILE A 45 -50.49 12.38 4.36
C ILE A 45 -50.14 10.93 3.96
N GLY A 46 -51.04 9.97 4.22
CA GLY A 46 -50.84 8.58 3.83
C GLY A 46 -50.66 8.38 2.31
N SER A 47 -51.39 9.13 1.49
CA SER A 47 -51.30 9.04 0.02
C SER A 47 -49.95 9.53 -0.51
N VAL A 48 -49.43 10.61 0.08
CA VAL A 48 -48.12 11.17 -0.28
C VAL A 48 -47.00 10.21 0.13
N PHE A 49 -47.08 9.59 1.32
CA PHE A 49 -46.08 8.62 1.74
C PHE A 49 -46.05 7.36 0.89
N VAL A 50 -47.21 6.83 0.47
CA VAL A 50 -47.26 5.68 -0.44
C VAL A 50 -46.63 6.05 -1.80
N SER A 51 -46.94 7.23 -2.33
CA SER A 51 -46.38 7.69 -3.60
C SER A 51 -44.86 7.88 -3.52
N LEU A 52 -44.36 8.50 -2.44
CA LEU A 52 -42.93 8.65 -2.20
C LEU A 52 -42.24 7.30 -2.01
N PHE A 53 -42.84 6.38 -1.26
CA PHE A 53 -42.28 5.04 -1.04
C PHE A 53 -42.12 4.28 -2.36
N VAL A 54 -43.10 4.37 -3.26
CA VAL A 54 -43.00 3.77 -4.61
C VAL A 54 -41.85 4.40 -5.41
N VAL A 55 -41.71 5.73 -5.39
CA VAL A 55 -40.60 6.42 -6.05
C VAL A 55 -39.25 6.02 -5.46
N PHE A 56 -39.15 5.95 -4.13
CA PHE A 56 -37.94 5.49 -3.45
C PHE A 56 -37.61 4.03 -3.76
N ALA A 57 -38.59 3.13 -3.81
CA ALA A 57 -38.38 1.73 -4.17
C ALA A 57 -37.91 1.56 -5.61
N VAL A 58 -38.49 2.32 -6.56
CA VAL A 58 -38.06 2.34 -7.96
C VAL A 58 -36.64 2.91 -8.08
N TYR A 59 -36.36 4.03 -7.41
CA TYR A 59 -35.03 4.65 -7.41
C TYR A 59 -33.98 3.73 -6.79
N TRP A 60 -34.30 3.07 -5.68
CA TRP A 60 -33.43 2.10 -5.02
C TRP A 60 -33.15 0.90 -5.93
N GLY A 61 -34.17 0.38 -6.62
CA GLY A 61 -34.01 -0.69 -7.60
C GLY A 61 -33.10 -0.28 -8.77
N ILE A 62 -33.28 0.95 -9.29
CA ILE A 62 -32.46 1.52 -10.35
C ILE A 62 -31.00 1.67 -9.89
N GLN A 63 -30.75 2.20 -8.69
CA GLN A 63 -29.41 2.35 -8.11
C GLN A 63 -28.69 1.00 -7.98
N LYS A 64 -29.39 -0.04 -7.52
CA LYS A 64 -28.84 -1.40 -7.45
C LYS A 64 -28.54 -1.96 -8.84
N ALA A 65 -29.41 -1.73 -9.83
CA ALA A 65 -29.17 -2.15 -11.21
C ALA A 65 -27.93 -1.46 -11.81
N PHE A 66 -27.76 -0.15 -11.59
CA PHE A 66 -26.56 0.57 -12.01
C PHE A 66 -25.29 0.02 -11.36
N LEU A 67 -25.33 -0.28 -10.05
CA LEU A 67 -24.19 -0.88 -9.36
C LEU A 67 -23.81 -2.24 -9.96
N VAL A 68 -24.80 -3.08 -10.26
CA VAL A 68 -24.58 -4.39 -10.90
C VAL A 68 -23.96 -4.21 -12.29
N ILE A 69 -24.47 -3.28 -13.10
CA ILE A 69 -23.92 -2.99 -14.43
C ILE A 69 -22.47 -2.50 -14.33
N LEU A 70 -22.18 -1.60 -13.39
CA LEU A 70 -20.81 -1.11 -13.13
C LEU A 70 -19.88 -2.25 -12.71
N CYS A 71 -20.32 -3.14 -11.82
CA CYS A 71 -19.55 -4.33 -11.44
C CYS A 71 -19.23 -5.23 -12.64
N ILE A 72 -20.20 -5.47 -13.53
CA ILE A 72 -19.98 -6.27 -14.75
C ILE A 72 -18.94 -5.60 -15.65
N ILE A 73 -19.03 -4.29 -15.87
CA ILE A 73 -18.06 -3.54 -16.67
C ILE A 73 -16.65 -3.67 -16.09
N ILE A 74 -16.50 -3.51 -14.77
CA ILE A 74 -15.21 -3.65 -14.08
C ILE A 74 -14.65 -5.06 -14.27
N ILE A 75 -15.48 -6.10 -14.12
CA ILE A 75 -15.06 -7.50 -14.31
C ILE A 75 -14.57 -7.72 -15.75
N VAL A 76 -15.28 -7.21 -16.76
CA VAL A 76 -14.87 -7.33 -18.17
C VAL A 76 -13.55 -6.61 -18.44
N VAL A 77 -13.38 -5.39 -17.90
CA VAL A 77 -12.12 -4.63 -18.05
C VAL A 77 -10.97 -5.38 -17.38
N LEU A 78 -11.16 -5.88 -16.17
CA LEU A 78 -10.17 -6.69 -15.45
C LEU A 78 -9.81 -7.95 -16.24
N TRP A 79 -10.81 -8.65 -16.79
CA TRP A 79 -10.58 -9.81 -17.65
C TRP A 79 -9.72 -9.47 -18.86
N VAL A 80 -10.02 -8.37 -19.57
CA VAL A 80 -9.23 -7.92 -20.72
C VAL A 80 -7.79 -7.60 -20.32
N VAL A 81 -7.59 -6.90 -19.20
CA VAL A 81 -6.25 -6.60 -18.67
C VAL A 81 -5.50 -7.88 -18.31
N LEU A 82 -6.17 -8.84 -17.67
CA LEU A 82 -5.58 -10.14 -17.34
C LEU A 82 -5.22 -10.93 -18.60
N CYS A 83 -6.05 -10.95 -19.64
CA CYS A 83 -5.70 -11.56 -20.92
C CYS A 83 -4.46 -10.91 -21.53
N ARG A 84 -4.38 -9.57 -21.55
CA ARG A 84 -3.20 -8.85 -22.06
C ARG A 84 -1.94 -9.13 -21.25
N LEU A 85 -2.07 -9.22 -19.93
CA LEU A 85 -0.97 -9.56 -19.04
C LEU A 85 -0.52 -11.01 -19.23
N TYR A 86 -1.46 -11.93 -19.40
CA TYR A 86 -1.20 -13.33 -19.69
C TYR A 86 -0.45 -13.49 -21.02
N ASP A 87 -0.90 -12.80 -22.08
CA ASP A 87 -0.22 -12.79 -23.38
C ASP A 87 1.18 -12.18 -23.29
N TYR A 88 1.36 -11.13 -22.48
CA TYR A 88 2.66 -10.52 -22.24
C TYR A 88 3.64 -11.48 -21.55
N VAL A 89 3.18 -12.15 -20.49
CA VAL A 89 4.00 -13.11 -19.73
C VAL A 89 4.33 -14.33 -20.60
N THR A 90 3.33 -14.93 -21.22
CA THR A 90 3.53 -16.11 -22.07
C THR A 90 4.34 -15.80 -23.33
N GLY A 91 4.18 -14.61 -23.91
CA GLY A 91 4.98 -14.11 -25.02
C GLY A 91 6.46 -14.00 -24.66
N LYS A 92 6.77 -13.44 -23.48
CA LYS A 92 8.15 -13.31 -22.99
C LYS A 92 8.80 -14.68 -22.73
N PHE A 93 8.08 -15.61 -22.12
CA PHE A 93 8.59 -16.97 -21.92
C PHE A 93 8.87 -17.68 -23.24
N LYS A 94 8.04 -17.45 -24.27
CA LYS A 94 8.22 -18.08 -25.59
C LYS A 94 9.40 -17.50 -26.36
N SER A 95 9.83 -16.27 -26.11
CA SER A 95 11.09 -15.73 -26.69
C SER A 95 12.32 -16.33 -26.00
N GLU A 96 12.38 -16.34 -24.67
CA GLU A 96 13.56 -16.86 -23.93
C GLU A 96 13.79 -18.35 -24.22
N VAL A 97 12.74 -19.15 -24.33
CA VAL A 97 12.86 -20.58 -24.68
C VAL A 97 13.36 -20.80 -26.11
N ARG A 98 13.10 -19.87 -27.05
CA ARG A 98 13.66 -19.96 -28.42
C ARG A 98 15.16 -19.68 -28.40
N ASP A 99 15.60 -18.68 -27.64
CA ASP A 99 17.02 -18.30 -27.57
C ASP A 99 17.86 -19.44 -26.96
N ILE A 100 17.39 -20.05 -25.86
CA ILE A 100 18.06 -21.21 -25.25
C ILE A 100 18.12 -22.42 -26.22
N LYS A 101 17.09 -22.62 -27.03
CA LYS A 101 17.04 -23.73 -28.00
C LYS A 101 18.00 -23.53 -29.17
N GLU A 102 18.24 -22.28 -29.59
CA GLU A 102 19.22 -21.97 -30.65
C GLU A 102 20.66 -22.11 -30.13
N GLU A 103 20.94 -21.67 -28.90
CA GLU A 103 22.27 -21.82 -28.27
C GLU A 103 22.64 -23.31 -28.08
N SER A 104 21.67 -24.14 -27.69
CA SER A 104 21.87 -25.60 -27.60
C SER A 104 22.20 -26.25 -28.95
N ARG A 105 21.65 -25.75 -30.07
CA ARG A 105 21.98 -26.24 -31.42
C ARG A 105 23.38 -25.81 -31.85
N ALA A 106 23.77 -24.56 -31.58
CA ALA A 106 25.10 -24.05 -31.91
C ALA A 106 26.22 -24.79 -31.13
N SER A 107 25.99 -25.12 -29.86
CA SER A 107 26.96 -25.91 -29.07
C SER A 107 27.13 -27.35 -29.59
N LYS A 108 26.10 -27.93 -30.20
CA LYS A 108 26.12 -29.32 -30.69
C LYS A 108 26.91 -29.49 -31.99
N THR A 109 26.99 -28.47 -32.84
CA THR A 109 27.80 -28.52 -34.08
C THR A 109 29.29 -28.39 -33.80
N VAL A 110 29.70 -27.61 -32.78
CA VAL A 110 31.12 -27.42 -32.42
C VAL A 110 31.78 -28.70 -31.89
N LYS A 111 31.03 -29.64 -31.32
CA LYS A 111 31.58 -30.92 -30.82
C LYS A 111 31.85 -31.95 -31.92
N VAL A 112 31.34 -31.77 -33.13
CA VAL A 112 31.53 -32.74 -34.22
C VAL A 112 32.89 -32.53 -34.92
N ASP A 113 33.38 -31.30 -35.00
CA ASP A 113 34.61 -30.98 -35.74
C ASP A 113 35.92 -31.23 -34.95
N ILE A 114 35.86 -31.57 -33.66
CA ILE A 114 37.05 -31.82 -32.83
C ILE A 114 37.46 -33.31 -32.85
N LYS A 115 36.68 -34.20 -33.48
CA LYS A 115 36.93 -35.66 -33.40
C LYS A 115 37.83 -36.25 -34.50
N ASP A 116 38.29 -35.44 -35.45
CA ASP A 116 39.04 -35.94 -36.62
C ASP A 116 40.55 -35.61 -36.62
N VAL A 117 41.13 -35.17 -35.49
CA VAL A 117 42.59 -34.96 -35.36
C VAL A 117 43.15 -35.67 -34.13
N SER A 118 43.18 -37.00 -34.17
CA SER A 118 44.20 -37.79 -33.45
C SER A 118 44.14 -39.23 -33.96
N GLY A 119 44.81 -39.46 -35.09
CA GLY A 119 45.25 -40.80 -35.47
C GLY A 119 46.51 -41.17 -34.69
N ASP A 120 46.58 -42.47 -34.35
CA ASP A 120 47.76 -43.29 -33.99
C ASP A 120 48.62 -42.74 -32.83
N ASP A 121 48.86 -43.45 -31.74
CA ASP A 121 49.63 -44.70 -31.70
C ASP A 121 49.19 -45.58 -30.50
N GLY A 122 49.21 -46.90 -30.67
CA GLY A 122 48.79 -47.87 -29.66
C GLY A 122 49.82 -48.19 -28.57
N GLN A 123 49.32 -48.60 -27.40
CA GLN A 123 49.78 -49.68 -26.50
C GLN A 123 48.96 -49.61 -25.21
N ASP A 124 48.10 -50.58 -24.92
CA ASP A 124 48.37 -51.87 -24.26
C ASP A 124 48.24 -51.79 -22.72
N SER A 125 47.31 -52.62 -22.24
CA SER A 125 47.14 -53.19 -20.89
C SER A 125 46.89 -52.25 -19.71
N GLY A 126 45.79 -52.53 -18.97
CA GLY A 126 45.59 -51.95 -17.65
C GLY A 126 44.16 -52.00 -17.15
N VAL A 127 43.66 -53.21 -16.88
CA VAL A 127 42.51 -53.47 -16.01
C VAL A 127 42.65 -52.68 -14.70
N LEU A 128 41.70 -51.81 -14.37
CA LEU A 128 41.26 -51.52 -13.00
C LEU A 128 39.84 -50.94 -13.00
N GLU A 129 39.13 -51.28 -11.93
CA GLU A 129 37.70 -51.40 -11.78
C GLU A 129 36.95 -50.08 -11.58
N GLU A 130 35.63 -50.19 -11.77
CA GLU A 130 34.58 -49.28 -11.36
C GLU A 130 34.79 -48.68 -9.96
N GLU A 131 34.90 -47.35 -9.89
CA GLU A 131 34.59 -46.60 -8.68
C GLU A 131 33.53 -45.54 -9.02
N ASN A 132 32.30 -46.03 -9.15
CA ASN A 132 31.09 -45.24 -9.16
C ASN A 132 30.49 -45.25 -7.75
N THR A 133 29.96 -44.10 -7.34
CA THR A 133 29.02 -43.88 -6.20
C THR A 133 29.61 -43.67 -4.79
N SER A 134 30.11 -42.47 -4.50
CA SER A 134 30.25 -42.01 -3.10
C SER A 134 29.73 -40.60 -2.80
N GLU A 135 29.38 -39.76 -3.78
CA GLU A 135 28.96 -38.37 -3.49
C GLU A 135 27.43 -38.14 -3.36
N GLU A 136 26.58 -39.15 -3.60
CA GLU A 136 25.12 -39.02 -3.50
C GLU A 136 24.52 -39.49 -2.15
N LYS A 137 25.35 -39.84 -1.16
CA LYS A 137 24.89 -40.26 0.18
C LYS A 137 24.91 -39.16 1.24
N ASP A 138 25.68 -38.10 1.07
CA ASP A 138 25.87 -37.09 2.12
C ASP A 138 24.75 -36.03 2.17
N LEU A 139 23.93 -35.91 1.11
CA LEU A 139 22.79 -34.98 1.09
C LEU A 139 21.52 -35.54 1.77
N LYS A 140 21.46 -36.84 2.07
CA LYS A 140 20.27 -37.47 2.69
C LYS A 140 20.34 -37.58 4.21
N GLU A 141 21.51 -37.33 4.80
CA GLU A 141 21.73 -37.41 6.25
C GLU A 141 21.44 -36.07 6.96
N GLN A 142 21.62 -34.92 6.27
CA GLN A 142 21.27 -33.60 6.84
C GLN A 142 19.76 -33.36 6.98
N ALA A 143 18.89 -34.15 6.32
CA ALA A 143 17.44 -34.02 6.44
C ALA A 143 16.83 -34.74 7.67
N ARG A 144 17.62 -35.54 8.42
CA ARG A 144 17.13 -36.26 9.62
C ARG A 144 17.46 -35.59 10.96
N ALA A 145 18.29 -34.54 10.97
CA ALA A 145 18.70 -33.88 12.22
C ALA A 145 17.70 -32.82 12.74
N SER A 146 16.65 -32.45 11.98
CA SER A 146 15.69 -31.41 12.41
C SER A 146 14.48 -31.94 13.20
N LYS A 147 14.52 -33.17 13.74
CA LYS A 147 13.34 -33.81 14.35
C LYS A 147 13.58 -34.40 15.73
N SER A 148 14.11 -33.64 16.68
CA SER A 148 13.79 -33.79 18.12
C SER A 148 14.51 -32.74 18.97
N VAL A 149 13.87 -31.60 19.20
CA VAL A 149 14.18 -30.75 20.35
C VAL A 149 12.86 -30.42 21.02
N LYS A 150 12.43 -31.29 21.94
CA LYS A 150 11.52 -30.95 23.03
C LYS A 150 12.41 -30.35 24.12
N VAL A 151 12.34 -29.04 24.30
CA VAL A 151 12.89 -28.39 25.49
C VAL A 151 11.72 -28.21 26.44
N ASP A 152 11.77 -28.97 27.54
CA ASP A 152 10.93 -28.77 28.70
C ASP A 152 11.26 -27.40 29.30
N VAL A 153 10.24 -26.55 29.31
CA VAL A 153 10.21 -25.29 30.08
C VAL A 153 10.13 -25.69 31.55
N LYS A 154 11.13 -25.28 32.33
CA LYS A 154 11.10 -25.34 33.79
C LYS A 154 11.27 -23.92 34.34
N ASP A 155 10.28 -23.56 35.14
CA ASP A 155 10.02 -22.24 35.70
C ASP A 155 11.01 -21.81 36.81
N GLU A 156 11.12 -20.48 36.93
CA GLU A 156 11.35 -19.65 38.15
C GLU A 156 12.79 -19.49 38.71
N PRO A 157 13.05 -18.51 39.61
CA PRO A 157 13.02 -17.05 39.40
C PRO A 157 14.33 -16.39 39.89
N GLY A 158 14.58 -15.12 39.56
CA GLY A 158 15.78 -14.44 40.08
C GLY A 158 15.83 -12.95 39.81
N GLU A 159 15.53 -12.18 40.85
CA GLU A 159 15.84 -10.76 41.00
C GLU A 159 17.34 -10.48 40.79
N GLY A 160 17.65 -9.27 40.29
CA GLY A 160 18.95 -8.66 40.59
C GLY A 160 19.44 -7.66 39.54
N GLY A 161 19.65 -6.43 39.98
CA GLY A 161 20.82 -5.66 39.55
C GLY A 161 20.63 -4.72 38.38
N LEU A 162 20.06 -3.55 38.67
CA LEU A 162 20.49 -2.31 38.03
C LEU A 162 22.00 -2.15 38.24
N ASP A 163 22.77 -2.00 37.17
CA ASP A 163 23.98 -1.20 37.20
C ASP A 163 24.27 -0.54 35.85
N SER A 164 24.49 0.75 35.98
CA SER A 164 24.87 1.75 34.99
C SER A 164 26.35 1.63 34.64
N ALA A 165 26.72 1.89 33.38
CA ALA A 165 27.93 2.59 32.92
C ALA A 165 28.34 2.09 31.50
N VAL A 166 28.26 2.88 30.42
CA VAL A 166 29.18 3.96 29.98
C VAL A 166 30.03 3.51 28.77
N LEU A 167 29.71 4.17 27.64
CA LEU A 167 30.55 4.75 26.59
C LEU A 167 31.28 3.90 25.51
N HIS A 168 30.96 4.32 24.27
CA HIS A 168 31.85 4.63 23.15
C HIS A 168 32.47 3.46 22.35
N SER A 169 32.03 3.31 21.09
CA SER A 169 32.90 3.74 19.99
C SER A 169 32.12 4.06 18.72
N GLU A 170 32.29 5.31 18.34
CA GLU A 170 31.95 6.00 17.12
C GLU A 170 32.66 5.38 15.89
N LYS A 171 31.88 5.00 14.87
CA LYS A 171 32.38 4.91 13.49
C LYS A 171 31.26 5.26 12.52
N VAL A 172 30.97 6.56 12.48
CA VAL A 172 30.14 7.19 11.45
C VAL A 172 30.85 6.99 10.11
N ARG A 173 30.31 6.09 9.29
CA ARG A 173 30.55 6.12 7.85
C ARG A 173 29.48 7.02 7.26
N GLU A 174 29.89 8.24 6.92
CA GLU A 174 29.19 9.10 5.99
C GLU A 174 29.01 8.33 4.67
N ILE A 175 27.82 7.75 4.52
CA ILE A 175 27.31 7.31 3.23
C ILE A 175 26.46 8.48 2.76
N THR A 176 27.05 9.30 1.89
CA THR A 176 26.35 10.34 1.16
C THR A 176 25.31 9.66 0.27
N ASP A 177 24.03 9.82 0.64
CA ASP A 177 22.87 9.30 -0.10
C ASP A 177 22.86 9.87 -1.54
N PRO A 178 22.94 9.05 -2.60
CA PRO A 178 23.09 9.52 -3.98
C PRO A 178 21.77 10.01 -4.63
N TYR A 179 20.74 10.38 -3.86
CA TYR A 179 19.42 10.73 -4.41
C TYR A 179 18.91 12.14 -4.05
N MET A 180 19.73 13.01 -3.45
CA MET A 180 19.41 14.43 -3.23
C MET A 180 19.89 15.30 -4.41
N THR A 181 19.24 15.18 -5.57
CA THR A 181 19.34 16.20 -6.63
C THR A 181 17.95 16.45 -7.21
N MET A 182 17.10 17.12 -6.43
CA MET A 182 15.87 17.71 -6.94
C MET A 182 16.13 19.20 -7.15
N THR A 183 16.10 19.56 -8.42
CA THR A 183 16.16 20.92 -8.96
C THR A 183 15.08 21.80 -8.33
N ALA A 184 15.52 22.78 -7.54
CA ALA A 184 14.67 23.83 -7.01
C ALA A 184 14.29 24.84 -8.11
N HIS A 185 13.24 24.53 -8.87
CA HIS A 185 12.52 25.56 -9.62
C HIS A 185 11.37 26.12 -8.78
N ARG A 186 11.62 27.32 -8.31
CA ARG A 186 10.78 28.24 -7.54
C ARG A 186 9.39 28.40 -8.16
N GLY A 187 8.37 27.88 -7.48
CA GLY A 187 6.96 28.09 -7.78
C GLY A 187 6.16 28.14 -6.49
N SER A 188 5.51 29.28 -6.24
CA SER A 188 4.89 29.75 -4.99
C SER A 188 3.60 28.99 -4.56
N GLY A 189 3.56 27.67 -4.72
CA GLY A 189 2.42 26.80 -4.36
C GLY A 189 2.76 25.67 -3.38
N PHE A 190 3.99 25.62 -2.85
CA PHE A 190 4.49 24.48 -2.07
C PHE A 190 4.15 24.52 -0.57
N ALA A 191 3.84 25.69 -0.01
CA ALA A 191 3.67 25.86 1.44
C ALA A 191 2.43 25.17 2.02
N VAL A 192 1.36 24.96 1.23
CA VAL A 192 0.13 24.31 1.73
C VAL A 192 0.30 22.79 1.86
N ALA A 193 1.05 22.16 0.96
CA ALA A 193 1.22 20.71 0.94
C ALA A 193 2.18 20.18 2.03
N GLU A 194 2.97 21.06 2.65
CA GLU A 194 3.91 20.69 3.70
C GLU A 194 3.23 20.66 5.08
N GLY A 195 2.24 21.53 5.31
CA GLY A 195 1.45 21.55 6.54
C GLY A 195 0.63 20.27 6.75
N GLU A 196 0.05 19.70 5.69
CA GLU A 196 -0.74 18.46 5.78
C GLU A 196 0.11 17.25 6.17
N LYS A 197 1.34 17.15 5.66
CA LYS A 197 2.25 16.06 6.02
C LYS A 197 2.67 16.11 7.47
N GLU A 198 2.86 17.32 8.00
CA GLU A 198 3.23 17.52 9.40
C GLU A 198 2.09 17.09 10.35
N VAL A 199 0.84 17.35 9.96
CA VAL A 199 -0.34 16.87 10.71
C VAL A 199 -0.33 15.35 10.83
N VAL A 200 -0.03 14.63 9.75
CA VAL A 200 -0.04 13.16 9.74
C VAL A 200 1.16 12.59 10.53
N ARG A 201 2.34 13.20 10.40
CA ARG A 201 3.57 12.78 11.11
C ARG A 201 3.42 12.83 12.63
N LYS A 202 2.61 13.75 13.17
CA LYS A 202 2.28 13.84 14.60
C LYS A 202 1.84 12.49 15.19
N TYR A 203 1.16 11.65 14.40
CA TYR A 203 0.62 10.37 14.86
C TYR A 203 1.61 9.20 14.72
N PHE A 204 2.70 9.35 13.96
CA PHE A 204 3.62 8.26 13.65
C PHE A 204 4.30 7.69 14.88
N TYR A 205 4.67 8.55 15.84
CA TYR A 205 5.32 8.09 17.06
C TYR A 205 4.41 7.15 17.86
N TYR A 206 3.13 7.50 17.99
CA TYR A 206 2.16 6.68 18.69
C TYR A 206 1.98 5.32 18.00
N ILE A 207 1.77 5.35 16.67
CA ILE A 207 1.57 4.13 15.87
C ILE A 207 2.82 3.24 15.95
N LYS A 208 4.02 3.82 15.84
CA LYS A 208 5.28 3.11 15.97
C LYS A 208 5.37 2.37 17.31
N GLU A 209 5.06 3.02 18.43
CA GLU A 209 5.15 2.38 19.75
C GLU A 209 4.16 1.23 19.94
N ARG A 210 3.05 1.22 19.21
CA ARG A 210 2.00 0.19 19.32
C ARG A 210 2.07 -0.90 18.25
N VAL A 211 2.58 -0.59 17.07
CA VAL A 211 2.52 -1.45 15.86
C VAL A 211 3.89 -1.98 15.46
N TYR A 212 4.97 -1.65 16.17
CA TYR A 212 6.33 -2.02 15.75
C TYR A 212 6.51 -3.52 15.50
N SER A 213 5.82 -4.42 16.18
CA SER A 213 5.87 -5.87 15.93
C SER A 213 5.21 -6.26 14.61
N ASP A 214 4.11 -5.59 14.25
CA ASP A 214 3.20 -5.95 13.15
C ASP A 214 3.32 -5.01 11.95
N TRP A 215 4.38 -4.21 11.91
CA TRP A 215 4.63 -3.22 10.86
C TRP A 215 4.63 -3.82 9.44
N LEU A 216 4.98 -5.10 9.28
CA LEU A 216 4.95 -5.80 7.99
C LEU A 216 3.52 -5.98 7.46
N SER A 217 2.57 -6.30 8.35
CA SER A 217 1.15 -6.45 7.98
C SER A 217 0.58 -5.09 7.59
N LEU A 218 0.88 -4.06 8.38
CA LEU A 218 0.49 -2.68 8.06
C LEU A 218 1.10 -2.20 6.73
N ALA A 219 2.38 -2.48 6.48
CA ALA A 219 3.05 -2.10 5.22
C ALA A 219 2.33 -2.64 3.97
N ARG A 220 1.89 -3.90 4.03
CA ARG A 220 1.17 -4.56 2.92
C ARG A 220 -0.18 -3.89 2.67
N ILE A 221 -0.92 -3.57 3.72
CA ILE A 221 -2.23 -2.90 3.62
C ILE A 221 -2.07 -1.48 3.09
N LEU A 222 -1.01 -0.78 3.51
CA LEU A 222 -0.65 0.54 2.99
C LEU A 222 -0.14 0.51 1.53
N GLY A 223 -0.02 -0.69 0.94
CA GLY A 223 0.29 -0.90 -0.48
C GLY A 223 1.78 -0.83 -0.80
N LEU A 224 2.67 -1.02 0.19
CA LEU A 224 4.10 -1.18 -0.07
C LEU A 224 4.37 -2.55 -0.67
N ASN A 225 5.23 -2.60 -1.68
CA ASN A 225 5.60 -3.86 -2.32
C ASN A 225 6.67 -4.62 -1.53
N TYR A 226 6.90 -5.87 -1.91
CA TYR A 226 7.87 -6.74 -1.25
C TYR A 226 9.29 -6.16 -1.24
N LEU A 227 9.73 -5.55 -2.33
CA LEU A 227 11.07 -4.98 -2.44
C LEU A 227 11.27 -3.79 -1.50
N GLU A 228 10.26 -2.92 -1.36
CA GLU A 228 10.29 -1.79 -0.43
C GLU A 228 10.37 -2.27 1.02
N ILE A 229 9.59 -3.29 1.36
CA ILE A 229 9.58 -3.90 2.69
C ILE A 229 10.95 -4.51 3.01
N GLU A 230 11.53 -5.26 2.06
CA GLU A 230 12.83 -5.90 2.28
C GLU A 230 13.96 -4.86 2.36
N ASN A 231 13.89 -3.78 1.58
CA ASN A 231 14.83 -2.66 1.70
C ASN A 231 14.73 -1.97 3.08
N ILE A 232 13.51 -1.78 3.61
CA ILE A 232 13.31 -1.23 4.96
C ILE A 232 13.90 -2.15 6.03
N ARG A 233 13.70 -3.46 5.89
CA ARG A 233 14.25 -4.45 6.81
C ARG A 233 15.78 -4.50 6.72
N ALA A 234 16.35 -4.43 5.53
CA ALA A 234 17.79 -4.50 5.35
C ALA A 234 18.53 -3.28 5.93
N ARG A 235 17.91 -2.09 5.91
CA ARG A 235 18.53 -0.85 6.43
C ARG A 235 18.32 -0.60 7.92
N ASN A 236 17.38 -1.31 8.57
CA ASN A 236 17.04 -1.11 9.98
C ASN A 236 17.18 -2.40 10.77
N HIS A 237 17.96 -2.35 11.86
CA HIS A 237 18.12 -3.49 12.76
C HIS A 237 16.94 -3.67 13.73
N GLU A 238 16.28 -2.57 14.11
CA GLU A 238 15.20 -2.58 15.10
C GLU A 238 13.81 -2.48 14.45
N TYR A 239 12.85 -3.23 14.99
CA TYR A 239 11.46 -3.21 14.53
C TYR A 239 10.81 -1.82 14.64
N LYS A 240 11.13 -1.05 15.69
CA LYS A 240 10.63 0.32 15.86
C LYS A 240 11.13 1.24 14.74
N SER A 241 12.41 1.14 14.39
CA SER A 241 13.00 1.89 13.28
C SER A 241 12.41 1.46 11.95
N CYS A 242 12.21 0.14 11.72
CA CYS A 242 11.51 -0.37 10.54
C CYS A 242 10.11 0.23 10.39
N CYS A 243 9.34 0.25 11.48
CA CYS A 243 7.97 0.78 11.49
C CYS A 243 7.95 2.27 11.16
N MET A 244 8.84 3.07 11.77
CA MET A 244 8.94 4.50 11.49
C MET A 244 9.31 4.75 10.02
N ASP A 245 10.30 4.03 9.51
CA ASP A 245 10.76 4.14 8.13
C ASP A 245 9.69 3.73 7.10
N MET A 246 8.85 2.77 7.46
CA MET A 246 7.71 2.34 6.66
C MET A 246 6.65 3.44 6.58
N LEU A 247 6.29 4.06 7.72
CA LEU A 247 5.32 5.15 7.76
C LEU A 247 5.80 6.37 6.96
N GLU A 248 7.08 6.71 7.07
CA GLU A 248 7.70 7.80 6.29
C GLU A 248 7.74 7.48 4.79
N LEU A 249 8.06 6.23 4.42
CA LEU A 249 8.04 5.82 3.03
C LEU A 249 6.64 5.89 2.44
N TRP A 250 5.62 5.42 3.19
CA TRP A 250 4.22 5.51 2.80
C TRP A 250 3.79 6.96 2.57
N LEU A 251 4.07 7.86 3.51
CA LEU A 251 3.76 9.30 3.41
C LEU A 251 4.44 9.94 2.20
N ARG A 252 5.72 9.63 1.97
CA ARG A 252 6.46 10.14 0.81
C ARG A 252 5.87 9.65 -0.51
N ARG A 253 5.44 8.38 -0.58
CA ARG A 253 4.91 7.76 -1.80
C ARG A 253 3.50 8.24 -2.13
N LYS A 254 2.63 8.38 -1.13
CA LYS A 254 1.23 8.76 -1.31
C LYS A 254 1.01 10.28 -1.31
N GLY A 255 1.97 11.04 -0.78
CA GLY A 255 1.95 12.51 -0.83
C GLY A 255 0.71 13.08 -0.15
N ARG A 256 -0.09 13.86 -0.88
CA ARG A 256 -1.34 14.47 -0.35
C ARG A 256 -2.45 13.46 -0.06
N VAL A 257 -2.36 12.26 -0.64
CA VAL A 257 -3.33 11.18 -0.41
C VAL A 257 -2.99 10.40 0.87
N ALA A 258 -1.82 10.66 1.47
CA ALA A 258 -1.37 10.01 2.69
C ALA A 258 -2.02 10.65 3.93
N THR A 259 -3.34 10.56 4.02
CA THR A 259 -4.09 11.23 5.09
C THR A 259 -4.26 10.32 6.31
N ILE A 260 -4.60 10.91 7.46
CA ILE A 260 -4.78 10.13 8.70
C ILE A 260 -5.95 9.16 8.59
N GLU A 261 -6.96 9.44 7.77
CA GLU A 261 -8.11 8.57 7.54
C GLU A 261 -7.69 7.29 6.84
N VAL A 262 -6.85 7.39 5.80
CA VAL A 262 -6.31 6.22 5.09
C VAL A 262 -5.46 5.36 6.03
N LEU A 263 -4.66 6.00 6.88
CA LEU A 263 -3.85 5.28 7.87
C LEU A 263 -4.74 4.60 8.93
N MET A 264 -5.80 5.27 9.36
CA MET A 264 -6.78 4.74 10.31
C MET A 264 -7.57 3.57 9.74
N GLU A 265 -8.00 3.67 8.48
CA GLU A 265 -8.68 2.58 7.77
C GLU A 265 -7.75 1.37 7.63
N ALA A 266 -6.48 1.59 7.31
CA ALA A 266 -5.49 0.51 7.25
C ALA A 266 -5.28 -0.19 8.60
N LEU A 267 -5.32 0.55 9.72
CA LEU A 267 -5.23 -0.01 11.07
C LEU A 267 -6.49 -0.77 11.49
N LEU A 268 -7.67 -0.31 11.05
CA LEU A 268 -8.97 -0.95 11.30
C LEU A 268 -9.23 -2.18 10.41
N SER A 269 -8.54 -2.27 9.27
CA SER A 269 -8.69 -3.37 8.32
C SER A 269 -7.94 -4.63 8.78
N ASP A 270 -7.77 -5.60 7.87
CA ASP A 270 -7.15 -6.93 8.02
C ASP A 270 -5.80 -7.02 8.76
N ALA A 271 -5.25 -5.91 9.25
CA ALA A 271 -4.09 -5.87 10.14
C ALA A 271 -4.39 -6.44 11.54
N GLY A 272 -5.66 -6.51 11.96
CA GLY A 272 -6.04 -6.89 13.33
C GLY A 272 -5.62 -5.85 14.38
N LEU A 273 -5.35 -4.61 13.95
CA LEU A 273 -4.87 -3.51 14.80
C LEU A 273 -6.00 -2.55 15.21
N GLU A 274 -7.25 -3.03 15.21
CA GLU A 274 -8.43 -2.24 15.56
C GLU A 274 -8.29 -1.56 16.92
N HIS A 275 -7.69 -2.25 17.90
CA HIS A 275 -7.43 -1.74 19.23
C HIS A 275 -6.48 -0.52 19.21
N VAL A 276 -5.46 -0.53 18.35
CA VAL A 276 -4.53 0.60 18.19
C VAL A 276 -5.25 1.79 17.59
N ALA A 277 -6.12 1.57 16.60
CA ALA A 277 -6.92 2.63 16.01
C ALA A 277 -7.90 3.25 17.03
N TYR A 278 -8.54 2.42 17.86
CA TYR A 278 -9.40 2.88 18.94
C TYR A 278 -8.63 3.70 19.97
N ASP A 279 -7.47 3.20 20.42
CA ASP A 279 -6.64 3.92 21.39
C ASP A 279 -6.07 5.22 20.81
N LEU A 280 -5.76 5.25 19.51
CA LEU A 280 -5.34 6.46 18.80
C LEU A 280 -6.47 7.51 18.79
N LYS A 281 -7.72 7.13 18.48
CA LYS A 281 -8.89 8.03 18.58
C LYS A 281 -9.16 8.52 20.00
N SER A 282 -8.83 7.70 21.00
CA SER A 282 -8.96 8.07 22.41
C SER A 282 -7.91 9.13 22.80
N GLN A 283 -6.65 8.92 22.38
CA GLN A 283 -5.52 9.84 22.62
C GLN A 283 -5.63 11.16 21.86
N TYR A 284 -6.21 11.15 20.66
CA TYR A 284 -6.32 12.31 19.78
C TYR A 284 -7.79 12.58 19.44
N PRO A 285 -8.53 13.29 20.31
CA PRO A 285 -9.96 13.56 20.13
C PRO A 285 -10.28 14.29 18.83
N GLU A 286 -9.32 15.04 18.27
CA GLU A 286 -9.46 15.72 16.97
C GLU A 286 -9.79 14.74 15.83
N LEU A 287 -9.36 13.48 15.94
CA LEU A 287 -9.62 12.44 14.94
C LEU A 287 -11.06 11.90 14.96
N ARG A 288 -11.86 12.23 15.98
CA ARG A 288 -13.27 11.80 16.05
C ARG A 288 -14.16 12.54 15.04
N ASN A 289 -13.85 13.80 14.79
CA ASN A 289 -14.68 14.68 13.95
C ASN A 289 -14.41 14.49 12.45
N VAL A 290 -13.34 13.79 12.12
CA VAL A 290 -12.90 13.50 10.75
C VAL A 290 -13.72 12.36 10.14
N ALA A 291 -14.13 11.37 10.96
CA ALA A 291 -14.89 10.21 10.50
C ALA A 291 -16.38 10.52 10.20
N THR A 292 -16.90 11.67 10.62
CA THR A 292 -18.31 12.04 10.50
C THR A 292 -18.62 12.99 9.34
N GLN A 293 -17.64 13.37 8.51
CA GLN A 293 -17.84 14.27 7.36
C GLN A 293 -18.10 13.55 6.02
N GLN A 294 -18.40 12.24 6.03
CA GLN A 294 -18.63 11.43 4.82
C GLN A 294 -20.03 10.79 4.70
N GLU A 295 -21.00 11.16 5.55
CA GLU A 295 -22.41 10.75 5.42
C GLU A 295 -23.29 11.80 4.71
#